data_AF-Q0VAI3-F1
#
_entry.id   AF-Q0VAI3-F1
#
_cell.length_a   1.000
_cell.length_b   1.000
_cell.length_c   1.000
_cell.angle_alpha   90.00
_cell.angle_beta   90.00
_cell.angle_gamma   90.00
#
_symmetry.space_group_name_H-M   'P 1'
#
loop_
_entity.id
_entity.type
_entity.pdbx_description
1 polymer ?
#
loop_
_entity_poly.entity_id
_entity_poly.type
_entity_poly.pdbx_seq_one_letter_code
_entity_poly.pdbx_strand_id
1 'polypeptide(L)'
;MRSDGTDNAYVADGTMCGPEMYCVNKTCRKVHLMGYNCNATTKCKGKGICNNFGNCQCFPGHRPPDCKFQFGSPGGSIDDGNFQKSGDFYTEKGYNTHWNNWFILSFCIFLPFFIVFTTVIFKRNEISKSCNRENAEYNRNSSVVSESDDVGH
;
A
#
# COMPACT_ATOMS: atom_id res chain seq x y z
N MET A 1 31.49 26.33 34.47
CA MET A 1 31.18 25.00 33.91
C MET A 1 29.83 25.05 33.22
N ARG A 2 29.68 24.47 32.02
CA ARG A 2 28.37 24.35 31.36
C ARG A 2 27.59 23.24 32.08
N SER A 3 26.40 23.60 32.57
CA SER A 3 25.46 22.72 33.26
C SER A 3 24.59 21.97 32.23
N ASP A 4 25.24 21.17 31.41
CA ASP A 4 24.58 20.11 30.66
C ASP A 4 25.47 18.89 30.90
N GLY A 5 24.97 17.85 31.55
CA GLY A 5 25.72 16.76 32.20
C GLY A 5 26.53 15.86 31.25
N THR A 6 26.90 16.36 30.09
CA THR A 6 27.75 15.69 29.11
C THR A 6 29.19 16.19 29.31
N ASP A 7 29.94 15.49 30.16
CA ASP A 7 31.39 15.65 30.22
C ASP A 7 32.01 15.17 28.89
N ASN A 8 32.20 16.10 27.96
CA ASN A 8 32.86 15.89 26.67
C ASN A 8 34.36 15.49 26.79
N ALA A 9 34.85 15.31 28.02
CA ALA A 9 36.21 14.88 28.31
C ALA A 9 36.36 13.35 28.37
N TYR A 10 35.26 12.58 28.34
CA TYR A 10 35.30 11.12 28.31
C TYR A 10 35.08 10.57 26.90
N VAL A 11 35.77 9.47 26.61
CA VAL A 11 35.57 8.69 25.38
C VAL A 11 34.17 8.08 25.41
N ALA A 12 33.44 8.19 24.30
CA ALA A 12 32.10 7.64 24.18
C ALA A 12 32.11 6.10 24.25
N ASP A 13 31.06 5.54 24.83
CA ASP A 13 30.85 4.09 24.82
C ASP A 13 30.77 3.56 23.38
N GLY A 14 31.36 2.38 23.14
CA GLY A 14 31.50 1.78 21.81
C GLY A 14 32.77 2.18 21.05
N THR A 15 33.53 3.18 21.53
CA THR A 15 34.80 3.57 20.88
C THR A 15 35.84 2.45 20.99
N MET A 16 36.51 2.10 19.89
CA MET A 16 37.63 1.17 19.90
C MET A 16 38.79 1.71 20.74
N CYS A 17 39.29 0.89 21.67
CA CYS A 17 40.40 1.26 22.56
C CYS A 17 41.57 0.26 22.52
N GLY A 18 41.46 -0.80 21.70
CA GLY A 18 42.50 -1.81 21.49
C GLY A 18 42.02 -2.92 20.54
N PRO A 19 42.90 -3.87 20.15
CA PRO A 19 42.50 -5.03 19.35
C PRO A 19 41.43 -5.84 20.07
N GLU A 20 40.26 -6.00 19.43
CA GLU A 20 39.09 -6.66 20.03
C GLU A 20 38.70 -6.02 21.39
N MET A 21 38.80 -4.69 21.51
CA MET A 21 38.42 -3.97 22.74
C MET A 21 37.63 -2.70 22.44
N TYR A 22 36.68 -2.37 23.32
CA TYR A 22 35.85 -1.17 23.23
C TYR A 22 35.65 -0.52 24.60
N CYS A 23 35.41 0.79 24.62
CA CYS A 23 35.05 1.54 25.82
C CYS A 23 33.59 1.29 26.21
N VAL A 24 33.34 0.97 27.48
CA VAL A 24 32.00 0.94 28.08
C VAL A 24 32.08 1.37 29.54
N ASN A 25 31.20 2.27 29.98
CA ASN A 25 31.24 2.83 31.34
C ASN A 25 32.67 3.29 31.72
N LYS A 26 33.30 4.08 30.85
CA LYS A 26 34.67 4.63 31.04
C LYS A 26 35.78 3.57 31.20
N THR A 27 35.50 2.31 30.85
CA THR A 27 36.43 1.18 30.98
C THR A 27 36.69 0.57 29.60
N CYS A 28 37.95 0.36 29.23
CA CYS A 28 38.30 -0.38 28.02
C CYS A 28 38.16 -1.89 28.30
N ARG A 29 37.16 -2.53 27.70
CA ARG A 29 36.87 -3.96 27.90
C ARG A 29 37.12 -4.72 26.60
N LYS A 30 37.57 -5.98 26.74
CA LYS A 30 37.58 -6.91 25.60
C LYS A 30 36.17 -7.10 25.09
N VAL A 31 36.04 -7.16 23.76
CA VAL A 31 34.84 -7.59 23.06
C VAL A 31 34.62 -9.03 23.49
N HIS A 32 33.73 -9.19 24.46
CA HIS A 32 33.09 -10.48 24.64
C HIS A 32 32.20 -10.62 23.41
N LEU A 33 32.50 -11.60 22.53
CA LEU A 33 31.43 -12.22 21.75
C LEU A 33 30.47 -12.75 22.82
N MET A 34 29.49 -11.93 23.19
CA MET A 34 28.52 -12.30 24.18
C MET A 34 27.98 -13.66 23.77
N GLY A 35 28.05 -14.63 24.68
CA GLY A 35 27.71 -16.05 24.48
C GLY A 35 26.22 -16.29 24.22
N TYR A 36 25.57 -15.41 23.47
CA TYR A 36 24.27 -15.67 22.92
C TYR A 36 24.45 -16.75 21.84
N ASN A 37 23.98 -17.95 22.15
CA ASN A 37 23.74 -18.99 21.17
C ASN A 37 22.68 -18.50 20.17
N CYS A 38 23.09 -17.64 19.24
CA CYS A 38 22.26 -17.09 18.20
C CYS A 38 22.69 -17.72 16.88
N ASN A 39 22.05 -18.84 16.53
CA ASN A 39 22.21 -19.43 15.20
C ASN A 39 21.31 -18.66 14.23
N ALA A 40 21.87 -17.77 13.42
CA ALA A 40 21.12 -16.92 12.49
C ALA A 40 20.30 -17.73 11.48
N THR A 41 20.79 -18.90 11.07
CA THR A 41 20.08 -19.81 10.16
C THR A 41 18.78 -20.31 10.78
N THR A 42 18.79 -20.65 12.07
CA THR A 42 17.61 -21.17 12.77
C THR A 42 16.74 -20.06 13.37
N LYS A 43 17.35 -19.12 14.12
CA LYS A 43 16.64 -18.05 14.85
C LYS A 43 16.12 -16.96 13.93
N CYS A 44 16.92 -16.57 12.93
CA CYS A 44 16.58 -15.51 11.98
C CYS A 44 16.13 -16.09 10.63
N LYS A 45 15.95 -17.41 10.51
CA LYS A 45 15.54 -18.13 9.29
C LYS A 45 16.44 -17.87 8.08
N GLY A 46 17.70 -17.51 8.31
CA GLY A 46 18.62 -17.06 7.25
C GLY A 46 18.22 -15.75 6.58
N LYS A 47 17.29 -14.99 7.17
CA LYS A 47 16.78 -13.69 6.68
C LYS A 47 17.28 -12.52 7.53
N GLY A 48 18.34 -12.74 8.29
CA GLY A 48 18.99 -11.73 9.11
C GLY A 48 20.26 -12.26 9.76
N ILE A 49 20.97 -11.37 10.43
CA ILE A 49 22.19 -11.67 11.20
C ILE A 49 21.95 -11.43 12.69
N CYS A 50 22.68 -12.14 13.54
CA CYS A 50 22.60 -11.91 14.98
C CYS A 50 23.43 -10.70 15.38
N ASN A 51 22.86 -9.78 16.15
CA ASN A 51 23.59 -8.65 16.72
C ASN A 51 24.21 -8.99 18.08
N ASN A 52 24.90 -8.02 18.69
CA ASN A 52 25.59 -8.15 19.98
C ASN A 52 24.65 -8.33 21.18
N PHE A 53 23.33 -8.15 21.02
CA PHE A 53 22.31 -8.45 22.03
C PHE A 53 21.72 -9.86 21.85
N GLY A 54 22.19 -10.61 20.84
CA GLY A 54 21.66 -11.92 20.50
C GLY A 54 20.33 -11.86 19.75
N ASN A 55 19.90 -10.69 19.26
CA ASN A 55 18.68 -10.51 18.48
C ASN A 55 18.94 -10.52 16.99
N CYS A 56 17.89 -10.73 16.18
CA CYS A 56 18.01 -10.73 14.74
C CYS A 56 17.93 -9.31 14.17
N GLN A 57 18.97 -8.90 13.45
CA GLN A 57 18.96 -7.82 12.48
C GLN A 57 18.47 -8.36 11.13
N CYS A 58 17.20 -8.12 10.81
CA CYS A 58 16.55 -8.63 9.61
C CYS A 58 16.88 -7.83 8.36
N PHE A 59 16.96 -8.51 7.22
CA PHE A 59 17.08 -7.89 5.91
C PHE A 59 15.74 -7.26 5.46
N PRO A 60 15.76 -6.37 4.46
CA PRO A 60 14.54 -5.83 3.86
C PRO A 60 13.54 -6.93 3.45
N GLY A 61 12.26 -6.60 3.58
CA GLY A 61 11.14 -7.52 3.41
C GLY A 61 10.89 -8.46 4.59
N HIS A 62 11.61 -8.31 5.71
CA HIS A 62 11.46 -9.18 6.89
C HIS A 62 11.48 -8.37 8.18
N ARG A 63 10.65 -8.76 9.17
CA ARG A 63 10.51 -8.04 10.44
C ARG A 63 11.06 -8.85 11.63
N PRO A 64 11.71 -8.20 12.62
CA PRO A 64 12.05 -8.82 13.91
C PRO A 64 10.80 -9.32 14.64
N PRO A 65 10.91 -10.28 15.58
CA PRO A 65 12.16 -10.79 16.18
C PRO A 65 12.81 -11.97 15.43
N ASP A 66 12.08 -12.67 14.56
CA ASP A 66 12.52 -13.92 13.91
C ASP A 66 12.61 -13.82 12.37
N CYS A 67 12.68 -12.59 11.87
CA CYS A 67 12.76 -12.25 10.44
C CYS A 67 11.68 -12.96 9.61
N LYS A 68 10.42 -12.83 10.05
CA LYS A 68 9.27 -13.24 9.23
C LYS A 68 9.10 -12.29 8.06
N PHE A 69 8.73 -12.84 6.91
CA PHE A 69 8.43 -12.05 5.72
C PHE A 69 7.29 -11.06 5.99
N GLN A 70 7.51 -9.81 5.61
CA GLN A 70 6.52 -8.74 5.60
C GLN A 70 6.80 -7.82 4.41
N PHE A 71 5.83 -7.72 3.51
CA PHE A 71 5.94 -6.89 2.32
C PHE A 71 6.19 -5.42 2.71
N GLY A 72 7.18 -4.80 2.07
CA GLY A 72 7.54 -3.40 2.32
C GLY A 72 8.24 -3.14 3.67
N SER A 73 8.65 -4.17 4.41
CA SER A 73 9.42 -3.97 5.63
C SER A 73 10.85 -3.48 5.31
N PRO A 74 11.36 -2.45 6.00
CA PRO A 74 12.74 -2.00 5.83
C PRO A 74 13.78 -2.95 6.46
N GLY A 75 13.35 -3.95 7.25
CA GLY A 75 14.24 -4.77 8.08
C GLY A 75 14.30 -4.27 9.52
N GLY A 76 15.48 -4.39 10.13
CA GLY A 76 15.79 -3.86 11.47
C GLY A 76 16.00 -4.92 12.54
N SER A 77 16.20 -4.52 13.78
CA SER A 77 16.23 -5.35 15.00
C SER A 77 15.21 -4.84 16.02
N ILE A 78 14.89 -5.66 17.02
CA ILE A 78 14.10 -5.21 18.19
C ILE A 78 14.86 -4.16 19.03
N ASP A 79 16.18 -4.05 18.84
CA ASP A 79 17.05 -3.16 19.62
C ASP A 79 17.19 -1.75 19.03
N ASP A 80 16.64 -1.49 17.83
CA ASP A 80 16.84 -0.23 17.09
C ASP A 80 16.20 0.99 17.78
N GLY A 81 15.65 0.85 18.99
CA GLY A 81 15.17 1.91 19.87
C GLY A 81 13.92 2.64 19.37
N ASN A 82 13.65 2.56 18.07
CA ASN A 82 12.50 3.07 17.39
C ASN A 82 11.56 1.91 17.09
N PHE A 83 10.96 1.34 18.14
CA PHE A 83 9.68 0.65 17.98
C PHE A 83 8.67 1.70 17.57
N GLN A 84 8.68 2.04 16.28
CA GLN A 84 7.50 2.58 15.66
C GLN A 84 6.46 1.49 15.84
N LYS A 85 5.59 1.70 16.83
CA LYS A 85 4.22 1.19 16.79
C LYS A 85 3.83 1.27 15.33
N SER A 86 3.31 0.17 14.83
CA SER A 86 3.04 -0.15 13.43
C SER A 86 2.04 0.79 12.71
N GLY A 87 2.04 2.08 13.02
CA GLY A 87 1.28 3.15 12.38
C GLY A 87 2.11 4.27 11.75
N ASP A 88 3.37 4.53 12.17
CA ASP A 88 3.98 5.86 11.91
C ASP A 88 5.29 5.91 11.09
N PHE A 89 5.74 4.84 10.41
CA PHE A 89 6.77 5.00 9.36
C PHE A 89 6.14 5.25 7.99
N TYR A 90 5.40 6.35 7.90
CA TYR A 90 4.94 6.93 6.64
C TYR A 90 5.86 8.05 6.18
N THR A 91 7.17 7.85 6.13
CA THR A 91 8.03 8.76 5.35
C THR A 91 9.21 8.03 4.74
N GLU A 92 8.93 7.11 3.83
CA GLU A 92 9.63 7.15 2.55
C GLU A 92 8.57 7.25 1.45
N LYS A 93 8.42 8.47 0.93
CA LYS A 93 7.53 8.78 -0.19
C LYS A 93 7.93 7.95 -1.40
N GLY A 94 7.11 6.97 -1.72
CA GLY A 94 7.13 6.32 -3.01
C GLY A 94 6.19 5.13 -3.00
N TYR A 95 5.03 5.28 -3.64
CA TYR A 95 4.22 4.14 -4.10
C TYR A 95 3.40 3.38 -3.03
N ASN A 96 2.39 3.99 -2.39
CA ASN A 96 1.23 3.23 -1.85
C ASN A 96 -0.08 4.06 -1.70
N THR A 97 -0.21 5.21 -2.38
CA THR A 97 -1.52 5.89 -2.61
C THR A 97 -2.12 5.50 -3.97
N HIS A 98 -1.62 4.46 -4.64
CA HIS A 98 -2.02 4.15 -6.02
C HIS A 98 -3.27 3.27 -6.14
N TRP A 99 -3.59 2.42 -5.16
CA TRP A 99 -4.71 1.47 -5.32
C TRP A 99 -6.10 2.09 -5.17
N ASN A 100 -6.28 3.11 -4.32
CA ASN A 100 -7.58 3.80 -4.19
C ASN A 100 -7.76 4.91 -5.24
N ASN A 101 -6.65 5.50 -5.70
CA ASN A 101 -6.71 6.55 -6.72
C ASN A 101 -7.05 5.99 -8.10
N TRP A 102 -6.68 4.74 -8.40
CA TRP A 102 -7.09 4.10 -9.65
C TRP A 102 -8.60 3.82 -9.69
N PHE A 103 -9.21 3.35 -8.60
CA PHE A 103 -10.67 3.20 -8.55
C PHE A 103 -11.39 4.55 -8.66
N ILE A 104 -10.85 5.60 -8.04
CA ILE A 104 -11.41 6.95 -8.14
C ILE A 104 -11.28 7.48 -9.58
N LEU A 105 -10.11 7.38 -10.21
CA LEU A 105 -9.88 7.82 -11.58
C LEU A 105 -10.73 7.03 -12.59
N SER A 106 -10.84 5.72 -12.38
CA SER A 106 -11.75 4.84 -13.13
C SER A 106 -13.18 5.37 -13.02
N PHE A 107 -13.68 5.58 -11.81
CA PHE A 107 -15.04 6.07 -11.57
C PHE A 107 -15.27 7.46 -12.19
N CYS A 108 -14.30 8.37 -12.10
CA CYS A 108 -14.37 9.70 -12.70
C CYS A 108 -14.47 9.69 -14.24
N ILE A 109 -13.93 8.67 -14.92
CA ILE A 109 -14.00 8.54 -16.39
C ILE A 109 -15.23 7.74 -16.81
N PHE A 110 -15.56 6.68 -16.09
CA PHE A 110 -16.70 5.82 -16.43
C PHE A 110 -18.05 6.48 -16.14
N LEU A 111 -18.20 7.18 -15.00
CA LEU A 111 -19.45 7.87 -14.66
C LEU A 111 -19.95 8.83 -15.76
N PRO A 112 -19.17 9.80 -16.26
CA PRO A 112 -19.65 10.72 -17.28
C PRO A 112 -20.00 9.98 -18.57
N PHE A 113 -19.26 8.94 -18.93
CA PHE A 113 -19.57 8.11 -20.09
C PHE A 113 -20.91 7.38 -19.94
N PHE A 114 -21.17 6.78 -18.77
CA PHE A 114 -22.45 6.11 -18.48
C PHE A 114 -23.64 7.10 -18.47
N ILE A 115 -23.44 8.32 -17.96
CA ILE A 115 -24.49 9.36 -17.96
C ILE A 115 -24.80 9.79 -19.40
N VAL A 116 -23.79 10.04 -20.23
CA VAL A 116 -24.00 10.41 -21.65
C VAL A 116 -24.66 9.25 -22.42
N PHE A 117 -24.24 8.02 -22.17
CA PHE A 117 -24.82 6.85 -22.83
C PHE A 117 -26.30 6.65 -22.47
N THR A 118 -26.65 6.76 -21.19
CA THR A 118 -28.05 6.62 -20.75
C THR A 118 -28.94 7.75 -21.28
N THR A 119 -28.46 9.00 -21.30
CA THR A 119 -29.21 10.13 -21.89
C THR A 119 -29.43 9.99 -23.38
N VAL A 120 -28.42 9.51 -24.13
CA VAL A 120 -28.56 9.21 -25.57
C VAL A 120 -29.55 8.07 -25.82
N ILE A 121 -29.47 6.98 -25.05
CA ILE A 121 -30.44 5.88 -25.16
C ILE A 121 -31.85 6.35 -24.81
N PHE A 122 -32.02 7.10 -23.73
CA PHE A 122 -33.34 7.58 -23.32
C PHE A 122 -33.93 8.51 -24.37
N LYS A 123 -33.13 9.43 -24.93
CA LYS A 123 -33.54 10.30 -26.02
C LYS A 123 -33.87 9.52 -27.31
N ARG A 124 -33.06 8.51 -27.65
CA ARG A 124 -33.35 7.60 -28.77
C ARG A 124 -34.61 6.78 -28.54
N ASN A 125 -34.86 6.35 -27.31
CA ASN A 125 -36.05 5.61 -26.91
C ASN A 125 -37.30 6.49 -26.99
N GLU A 126 -37.21 7.76 -26.58
CA GLU A 126 -38.30 8.73 -26.70
C GLU A 126 -38.65 9.02 -28.16
N ILE A 127 -37.64 9.26 -29.01
CA ILE A 127 -37.83 9.45 -30.46
C ILE A 127 -38.40 8.18 -31.11
N SER A 128 -37.85 7.01 -30.77
CA SER A 128 -38.33 5.72 -31.28
C SER A 128 -39.77 5.44 -30.87
N LYS A 129 -40.18 5.77 -29.63
CA LYS A 129 -41.57 5.67 -29.18
C LYS A 129 -42.49 6.60 -29.97
N SER A 130 -42.06 7.82 -30.26
CA SER A 130 -42.84 8.77 -31.07
C SER A 130 -43.05 8.25 -32.49
N CYS A 131 -42.00 7.76 -33.15
CA CYS A 131 -42.10 7.17 -34.50
C CYS A 131 -42.91 5.88 -34.50
N ASN A 132 -42.77 5.01 -33.48
CA ASN A 132 -43.56 3.78 -33.40
C ASN A 132 -45.06 4.08 -33.21
N ARG A 133 -45.41 5.15 -32.48
CA ARG A 133 -46.79 5.61 -32.33
C ARG A 133 -47.36 6.14 -33.66
N GLU A 134 -46.58 6.92 -34.39
CA GLU A 134 -46.96 7.45 -35.71
C GLU A 134 -47.10 6.34 -36.77
N ASN A 135 -46.19 5.35 -36.79
CA ASN A 135 -46.29 4.18 -37.66
C ASN A 135 -47.51 3.30 -37.34
N ALA A 136 -47.89 3.17 -36.06
CA ALA A 136 -49.08 2.43 -35.65
C ALA A 136 -50.37 3.14 -36.09
N GLU A 137 -50.42 4.47 -36.00
CA GLU A 137 -51.55 5.28 -36.48
C GLU A 137 -51.65 5.27 -38.01
N TYR A 138 -50.54 5.36 -38.74
CA TYR A 138 -50.50 5.23 -40.20
C TYR A 138 -50.96 3.84 -40.68
N ASN A 139 -50.45 2.76 -40.08
CA ASN A 139 -50.85 1.38 -40.43
C ASN A 139 -52.33 1.10 -40.13
N ARG A 140 -52.86 1.66 -39.04
CA ARG A 140 -54.28 1.57 -38.69
C ARG A 140 -55.17 2.34 -39.68
N ASN A 141 -54.74 3.52 -40.11
CA ASN A 141 -55.50 4.29 -41.10
C ASN A 141 -55.42 3.66 -42.49
N SER A 142 -54.28 3.08 -42.87
CA SER A 142 -54.12 2.37 -44.15
C SER A 142 -54.96 1.10 -44.24
N SER A 143 -55.13 0.35 -43.13
CA SER A 143 -55.98 -0.85 -43.11
C SER A 143 -57.48 -0.50 -43.19
N VAL A 144 -57.92 0.60 -42.59
CA VAL A 144 -59.30 1.12 -42.75
C VAL A 144 -59.57 1.57 -44.18
N VAL A 145 -58.59 2.19 -44.86
CA VAL A 145 -58.71 2.56 -46.29
C VAL A 145 -58.83 1.30 -47.16
N SER A 146 -57.99 0.29 -46.95
CA SER A 146 -58.06 -0.96 -47.71
C SER A 146 -59.36 -1.76 -47.47
N GLU A 147 -59.96 -1.69 -46.29
CA GLU A 147 -61.24 -2.34 -45.98
C GLU A 147 -62.46 -1.57 -46.53
N SER A 148 -62.26 -0.30 -46.94
CA SER A 148 -63.31 0.53 -47.55
C SER A 148 -63.42 0.36 -49.07
N ASP A 149 -62.37 -0.15 -49.73
CA ASP A 149 -62.30 -0.27 -51.20
C ASP A 149 -62.81 -1.62 -51.75
N ASP A 150 -63.18 -2.59 -50.89
CA ASP A 150 -63.70 -3.92 -51.30
C ASP A 150 -65.24 -4.05 -51.17
N VAL A 151 -65.96 -2.98 -50.81
CA VAL A 151 -67.44 -2.96 -50.75
C VAL A 151 -67.98 -2.12 -51.92
N GLY A 152 -67.65 -2.51 -53.14
CA GLY A 152 -67.95 -1.70 -54.32
C GLY A 152 -67.81 -2.45 -55.65
N HIS A 153 -68.32 -3.67 -55.74
CA HIS A 153 -68.65 -4.29 -57.03
C HIS A 153 -69.94 -5.09 -56.95
#